data_AF-A0A5N9AFU5-F1
#
_entry.id   AF-A0A5N9AFU5-F1
#
_cell.length_a   1.000
_cell.length_b   1.000
_cell.length_c   1.000
_cell.angle_alpha   90.00
_cell.angle_beta   90.00
_cell.angle_gamma   90.00
#
_symmetry.space_group_name_H-M   'P 1'
#
loop_
_entity.id
_entity.type
_entity.pdbx_description
1 polymer ?
#
loop_
_entity_poly.entity_id
_entity_poly.type
_entity_poly.pdbx_seq_one_letter_code
_entity_poly.pdbx_strand_id
1 'polypeptide(L)' 'MQVMRPGTKVVIDDEIQATITSVAIHVGDYIQYQCAWWNGDSRNTEWFHENNLEALDKRKKKIKIGFHSE' A
#
# COMPACT_ATOMS: atom_id res chain seq x y z
N MET A 1 -14.53 -6.09 -3.91
CA MET A 1 -13.07 -5.95 -3.84
C MET A 1 -12.73 -4.58 -3.27
N GLN A 2 -12.05 -4.52 -2.11
CA GLN A 2 -11.66 -3.26 -1.47
C GLN A 2 -10.17 -3.01 -1.78
N VAL A 3 -9.89 -2.03 -2.63
CA VAL A 3 -8.52 -1.74 -3.06
C VAL A 3 -7.82 -0.83 -2.05
N MET A 4 -6.63 -1.22 -1.59
CA MET A 4 -5.79 -0.36 -0.75
C MET A 4 -5.16 0.74 -1.61
N ARG A 5 -5.11 1.97 -1.10
CA ARG A 5 -4.52 3.10 -1.82
C ARG A 5 -3.00 3.20 -1.59
N PRO A 6 -2.24 3.79 -2.53
CA PRO A 6 -0.89 4.24 -2.25
C PRO A 6 -0.84 5.15 -1.00
N GLY A 7 0.25 5.07 -0.24
CA GLY A 7 0.42 5.71 1.07
C GLY A 7 -0.19 4.92 2.24
N THR A 8 -0.88 3.81 1.99
CA THR A 8 -1.33 2.91 3.05
C THR A 8 -0.12 2.20 3.66
N LYS A 9 -0.02 2.24 5.00
CA LYS A 9 0.97 1.47 5.75
C LYS A 9 0.49 0.03 5.90
N VAL A 10 1.36 -0.91 5.59
CA VAL A 10 1.08 -2.35 5.63
C VAL A 10 2.22 -3.10 6.33
N VAL A 11 1.95 -4.32 6.77
CA VAL A 11 2.97 -5.30 7.14
C VAL A 11 3.04 -6.35 6.04
N ILE A 12 4.26 -6.64 5.57
CA ILE A 12 4.55 -7.73 4.64
C ILE A 12 4.93 -8.94 5.48
N ASP A 13 4.26 -10.08 5.26
CA ASP A 13 4.51 -11.37 5.90
C ASP A 13 4.70 -11.26 7.43
N ASP A 14 3.89 -10.43 8.09
CA ASP A 14 3.89 -10.18 9.55
C ASP A 14 5.16 -9.60 10.18
N GLU A 15 6.18 -9.29 9.37
CA GLU A 15 7.49 -8.85 9.88
C GLU A 15 7.88 -7.44 9.41
N ILE A 16 7.64 -7.12 8.14
CA ILE A 16 8.23 -5.92 7.52
C ILE A 16 7.19 -4.82 7.41
N GLN A 17 7.41 -3.70 8.12
CA GLN A 17 6.58 -2.50 7.96
C GLN A 17 6.92 -1.79 6.65
N ALA A 18 5.94 -1.70 5.76
CA ALA A 18 6.08 -1.09 4.45
C ALA A 18 4.98 -0.07 4.18
N THR A 19 5.14 0.66 3.06
CA THR A 19 4.12 1.57 2.53
C THR A 19 3.83 1.22 1.09
N ILE A 20 2.55 1.11 0.73
CA ILE A 20 2.15 0.90 -0.66
C ILE A 20 2.52 2.14 -1.49
N THR A 21 3.31 1.97 -2.54
CA THR A 21 3.70 3.03 -3.47
C THR A 21 2.90 3.00 -4.76
N SER A 22 2.40 1.84 -5.18
CA SER A 22 1.63 1.66 -6.42
C SER A 22 0.68 0.47 -6.32
N VAL A 23 -0.36 0.48 -7.15
CA VAL A 23 -1.38 -0.58 -7.23
C VAL A 23 -1.56 -0.98 -8.69
N ALA A 24 -1.55 -2.28 -8.96
CA ALA A 24 -1.84 -2.84 -10.26
C ALA A 24 -3.08 -3.75 -10.17
N ILE A 25 -4.06 -3.50 -11.03
CA ILE A 25 -5.29 -4.30 -11.14
C ILE A 25 -5.19 -5.08 -12.45
N HIS A 26 -5.26 -6.40 -12.35
CA HIS A 26 -5.05 -7.28 -13.50
C HIS A 26 -6.37 -7.89 -13.99
N VAL A 27 -6.36 -8.31 -15.25
CA VAL A 27 -7.44 -9.12 -15.81
C VAL A 27 -7.45 -10.48 -15.09
N GLY A 28 -8.59 -10.87 -14.53
CA GLY A 28 -8.71 -12.06 -13.66
C GLY A 28 -8.92 -11.75 -12.18
N ASP A 29 -9.33 -10.52 -11.86
CA ASP A 29 -9.77 -10.09 -10.53
C ASP A 29 -8.71 -10.24 -9.41
N TYR A 30 -7.42 -10.14 -9.75
CA TYR A 30 -6.35 -10.06 -8.75
C TYR A 30 -5.67 -8.71 -8.75
N ILE A 31 -5.25 -8.28 -7.55
CA ILE A 31 -4.56 -7.01 -7.31
C ILE A 31 -3.14 -7.31 -6.83
N GLN A 32 -2.18 -6.54 -7.35
CA GLN A 32 -0.82 -6.48 -6.82
C GLN A 32 -0.53 -5.09 -6.28
N TYR A 33 0.29 -5.04 -5.24
CA TYR A 33 0.68 -3.81 -4.58
C TYR A 33 2.20 -3.72 -4.58
N GLN A 34 2.72 -2.60 -5.06
CA GLN A 34 4.12 -2.29 -4.86
C GLN A 34 4.28 -1.73 -3.45
N CYS A 35 5.13 -2.35 -2.65
CA CYS A 35 5.46 -1.91 -1.31
C CYS A 35 6.90 -1.40 -1.26
N ALA A 36 7.11 -0.34 -0.50
CA ALA A 36 8.44 0.17 -0.20
C ALA A 36 8.69 0.15 1.31
N TRP A 37 9.88 -0.30 1.71
CA TRP A 37 10.34 -0.31 3.10
C TRP A 37 11.81 0.07 3.17
N TRP A 38 12.26 0.44 4.36
CA TRP A 38 13.66 0.73 4.63
C TRP A 38 14.33 -0.50 5.23
N ASN A 39 15.50 -0.83 4.70
CA ASN A 39 16.41 -1.80 5.29
C ASN A 39 17.75 -1.07 5.55
N GLY A 40 17.92 -0.59 6.80
CA GLY A 40 18.97 0.37 7.12
C GLY A 40 18.83 1.64 6.30
N ASP A 41 19.90 2.01 5.58
CA ASP A 41 19.94 3.22 4.74
C ASP A 41 19.45 2.99 3.30
N SER A 42 19.05 1.75 2.97
CA SER A 42 18.56 1.39 1.64
C SER A 42 17.04 1.31 1.61
N ARG A 43 16.45 1.86 0.55
CA ARG A 43 15.01 1.74 0.28
C ARG A 43 14.76 0.60 -0.69
N ASN A 44 14.09 -0.44 -0.21
CA ASN A 44 13.67 -1.56 -1.04
C ASN A 44 12.27 -1.32 -1.60
N THR A 45 12.00 -1.89 -2.77
CA THR A 45 10.68 -1.87 -3.41
C THR A 45 10.40 -3.19 -4.10
N GLU A 46 9.24 -3.78 -3.85
CA GLU A 46 8.85 -5.06 -4.44
C GLU A 46 7.33 -5.16 -4.58
N TRP A 47 6.86 -6.05 -5.47
CA TRP A 47 5.45 -6.28 -5.74
C TRP A 47 4.95 -7.51 -4.97
N PHE A 48 3.83 -7.33 -4.26
CA PHE A 48 3.21 -8.38 -3.46
C PHE A 48 1.75 -8.58 -3.86
N HIS A 49 1.26 -9.80 -3.67
CA HIS A 49 -0.17 -10.09 -3.74
C HIS A 49 -0.89 -9.54 -2.51
N GLU A 50 -2.19 -9.28 -2.66
CA GLU A 50 -3.01 -8.79 -1.55
C GLU A 50 -2.99 -9.68 -0.30
N ASN A 51 -2.81 -11.00 -0.50
CA ASN A 51 -2.76 -11.99 0.59
C ASN A 51 -1.48 -11.92 1.42
N ASN A 52 -0.43 -11.25 0.95
CA ASN A 52 0.84 -11.08 1.65
C ASN A 52 0.88 -9.81 2.52
N LEU A 53 -0.20 -9.00 2.49
CA LEU A 53 -0.19 -7.67 3.07
C LEU A 53 -1.30 -7.50 4.10
N GLU A 54 -0.91 -7.06 5.30
CA GLU A 54 -1.87 -6.65 6.33
C GLU A 54 -1.89 -5.13 6.51
N ALA A 55 -3.05 -4.50 6.35
CA ALA A 55 -3.19 -3.06 6.56
C ALA A 55 -3.09 -2.70 8.07
N LEU A 56 -2.09 -1.90 8.42
CA LEU A 56 -1.84 -1.45 9.81
C LEU A 56 -2.94 -0.50 10.33
N ASP A 57 -3.63 0.19 9.44
CA ASP A 57 -4.65 1.19 9.77
C ASP A 57 -6.03 0.77 9.28
N LYS A 58 -6.73 -0.10 10.02
CA LYS A 58 -8.16 -0.39 9.78
C LYS A 58 -9.09 0.82 10.04
N ARG A 59 -8.55 2.00 10.41
CA ARG A 59 -9.34 3.15 10.94
C ARG A 59 -9.00 4.54 10.39
N LYS A 60 -8.42 4.70 9.20
CA LYS A 60 -8.20 6.07 8.67
C LYS A 60 -9.43 6.64 7.95
N LYS A 61 -10.16 7.51 8.66
CA LYS A 61 -11.16 8.46 8.10
C LYS A 61 -10.61 9.10 6.82
N LYS A 62 -11.46 9.19 5.80
CA LYS A 62 -11.15 9.84 4.51
C LYS A 62 -10.67 11.27 4.77
N ILE A 63 -9.42 11.56 4.48
CA ILE A 63 -8.92 12.94 4.38
C ILE A 63 -9.17 13.36 2.94
N LYS A 64 -10.02 14.39 2.75
CA LYS A 64 -10.30 15.01 1.45
C LYS A 64 -9.12 15.92 1.12
N ILE A 65 -8.35 15.58 0.09
CA ILE A 65 -7.31 16.45 -0.47
C ILE A 65 -7.89 17.05 -1.75
N GLY A 66 -7.99 18.37 -1.81
CA GLY A 66 -8.41 19.11 -2.99
C GLY A 66 -7.82 20.53 -2.93
N PHE A 67 -7.32 21.01 -4.06
CA PHE A 67 -6.87 22.40 -4.21
C PHE A 67 -8.10 23.30 -4.34
N HIS A 68 -8.22 24.32 -3.50
CA HIS A 68 -9.16 25.42 -3.75
C HIS A 68 -8.51 26.32 -4.80
N SER A 69 -9.12 26.41 -5.97
CA SER A 69 -8.91 27.53 -6.89
C SER A 69 -9.89 28.63 -6.50
N GLU A 70 -9.37 29.80 -6.13
CA GLU A 70 -10.13 31.06 -6.11
C GLU A 70 -10.49 31.49 -7.53
#